data_AF-A0A815W543-F1
#
_entry.id   AF-A0A815W543-F1
#
_cell.length_a   1.000
_cell.length_b   1.000
_cell.length_c   1.000
_cell.angle_alpha   90.00
_cell.angle_beta   90.00
_cell.angle_gamma   90.00
#
_symmetry.space_group_name_H-M   'P 1'
#
loop_
_entity.id
_entity.type
_entity.pdbx_description
1 polymer ?
#
loop_
_entity_poly.entity_id
_entity_poly.type
_entity_poly.pdbx_seq_one_letter_code
_entity_poly.pdbx_strand_id
1 'polypeptide(L)'
;MISYPETEQFRQVITKVTRNTRRREEDRDKVLPVLKFIGTVKLHGSNAAIGYHKDSGHWFQSRNNVLTPQKDNAGFATYMEPVADQLFNDCVLPASATIREKYEQGQKIIIYGEWCGGNIQKNVAIVGLPKMFVIFKIKIRDETIIVTENEGED
;
A
#
# COMPACT_ATOMS: atom_id res chain seq x y z
N MET A 1 10.11 -4.84 -3.83
CA MET A 1 8.83 -4.11 -4.00
C MET A 1 7.72 -4.91 -3.36
N ILE A 2 6.81 -4.24 -2.64
CA ILE A 2 5.62 -4.89 -2.05
C ILE A 2 4.39 -4.13 -2.57
N SER A 3 3.63 -4.73 -3.49
CA SER A 3 2.50 -4.05 -4.13
C SER A 3 1.27 -3.94 -3.21
N TYR A 4 0.53 -2.83 -3.37
CA TYR A 4 -0.79 -2.65 -2.77
C TYR A 4 -1.87 -3.33 -3.62
N PRO A 5 -2.85 -4.02 -3.01
CA PRO A 5 -3.93 -4.66 -3.76
C PRO A 5 -4.77 -3.67 -4.57
N GLU A 6 -5.44 -4.16 -5.60
CA GLU A 6 -6.45 -3.38 -6.32
C GLU A 6 -7.70 -3.19 -5.48
N THR A 7 -8.23 -1.96 -5.47
CA THR A 7 -9.56 -1.72 -4.93
C THR A 7 -10.58 -2.12 -5.97
N GLU A 8 -11.35 -3.14 -5.66
CA GLU A 8 -12.41 -3.64 -6.53
C GLU A 8 -13.61 -2.70 -6.56
N GLN A 9 -14.39 -2.79 -7.63
CA GLN A 9 -15.65 -2.07 -7.76
C GLN A 9 -16.72 -2.68 -6.85
N PHE A 10 -17.64 -1.86 -6.36
CA PHE A 10 -18.70 -2.31 -5.44
C PHE A 10 -19.52 -3.49 -6.01
N ARG A 11 -19.81 -3.50 -7.32
CA ARG A 11 -20.49 -4.62 -7.99
C ARG A 11 -19.73 -5.95 -7.87
N GLN A 12 -18.40 -5.91 -7.88
CA GLN A 12 -17.58 -7.12 -7.74
C GLN A 12 -17.65 -7.66 -6.31
N VAL A 13 -17.74 -6.78 -5.31
CA VAL A 13 -17.99 -7.17 -3.91
C VAL A 13 -19.33 -7.89 -3.79
N ILE A 14 -20.40 -7.33 -4.36
CA ILE A 14 -21.73 -7.98 -4.38
C ILE A 14 -21.62 -9.38 -5.00
N THR A 15 -21.06 -9.48 -6.21
CA THR A 15 -20.88 -10.77 -6.89
C THR A 15 -20.12 -11.78 -6.03
N LYS A 16 -19.03 -11.37 -5.39
CA LYS A 16 -18.24 -12.25 -4.53
C LYS A 16 -18.99 -12.69 -3.28
N VAL A 17 -19.68 -11.78 -2.61
CA VAL A 17 -20.48 -12.09 -1.41
C VAL A 17 -21.58 -13.07 -1.78
N THR A 18 -22.35 -12.78 -2.83
CA THR A 18 -23.42 -13.67 -3.31
C THR A 18 -22.87 -15.04 -3.68
N ARG A 19 -21.78 -15.10 -4.47
CA ARG A 19 -21.15 -16.36 -4.87
C ARG A 19 -20.64 -17.17 -3.67
N ASN A 20 -20.09 -16.51 -2.65
CA ASN A 20 -19.55 -17.19 -1.48
C ASN A 20 -20.67 -17.66 -0.52
N THR A 21 -21.76 -16.91 -0.38
CA THR A 21 -22.90 -17.27 0.49
C THR A 21 -23.82 -18.30 -0.16
N ARG A 22 -24.07 -18.17 -1.48
CA ARG A 22 -25.02 -18.98 -2.26
C ARG A 22 -24.28 -19.84 -3.28
N ARG A 23 -23.20 -20.49 -2.84
CA ARG A 23 -22.29 -21.22 -3.72
C ARG A 23 -22.92 -22.48 -4.32
N ARG A 24 -23.81 -23.13 -3.58
CA ARG A 24 -24.45 -24.41 -3.95
C ARG A 24 -25.96 -24.23 -4.12
N GLU A 25 -26.61 -25.18 -4.78
CA GLU A 25 -28.05 -25.14 -5.08
C GLU A 25 -28.88 -25.01 -3.80
N GLU A 26 -28.54 -25.76 -2.76
CA GLU A 26 -29.20 -25.75 -1.45
C GLU A 26 -29.01 -24.43 -0.68
N ASP A 27 -28.05 -23.60 -1.11
CA ASP A 27 -27.70 -22.34 -0.46
C ASP A 27 -28.37 -21.13 -1.11
N ARG A 28 -29.17 -21.31 -2.19
CA ARG A 28 -29.73 -20.20 -3.00
C ARG A 28 -30.57 -19.21 -2.19
N ASP A 29 -31.27 -19.67 -1.16
CA ASP A 29 -32.15 -18.84 -0.34
C ASP A 29 -31.47 -18.29 0.93
N LYS A 30 -30.17 -18.58 1.14
CA LYS A 30 -29.43 -18.03 2.27
C LYS A 30 -29.43 -16.50 2.22
N VAL A 31 -29.70 -15.91 3.39
CA VAL A 31 -29.62 -14.47 3.60
C VAL A 31 -28.17 -14.02 3.40
N LEU A 32 -27.96 -12.97 2.61
CA LEU A 32 -26.63 -12.40 2.41
C LEU A 32 -26.16 -11.71 3.70
N PRO A 33 -24.86 -11.80 4.03
CA PRO A 33 -24.33 -11.15 5.22
C PRO A 33 -24.42 -9.63 5.09
N VAL A 34 -24.66 -8.95 6.21
CA VAL A 34 -24.53 -7.50 6.32
C VAL A 34 -23.06 -7.17 6.51
N LEU A 35 -22.47 -6.45 5.56
CA LEU A 35 -21.09 -5.97 5.63
C LEU A 35 -21.04 -4.52 6.10
N LYS A 36 -20.13 -4.21 7.01
CA LYS A 36 -19.85 -2.85 7.46
C LYS A 36 -18.58 -2.34 6.78
N PHE A 37 -18.66 -1.15 6.19
CA PHE A 37 -17.53 -0.49 5.53
C PHE A 37 -17.24 0.85 6.19
N ILE A 38 -15.96 1.23 6.16
CA ILE A 38 -15.53 2.59 6.45
C ILE A 38 -15.16 3.21 5.11
N GLY A 39 -15.88 4.26 4.72
CA GLY A 39 -15.59 5.03 3.52
C GLY A 39 -14.54 6.09 3.80
N THR A 40 -13.59 6.25 2.87
CA THR A 40 -12.63 7.36 2.85
C THR A 40 -12.66 8.04 1.50
N VAL A 41 -12.17 9.27 1.42
CA VAL A 41 -12.02 9.96 0.13
C VAL A 41 -10.96 9.23 -0.69
N LYS A 42 -11.34 8.78 -1.89
CA LYS A 42 -10.39 8.25 -2.86
C LYS A 42 -9.80 9.42 -3.65
N LEU A 43 -8.57 9.80 -3.30
CA LEU A 43 -7.83 10.82 -4.04
C LEU A 43 -7.48 10.31 -5.45
N HIS A 44 -7.50 11.23 -6.42
CA HIS A 44 -7.09 10.93 -7.78
C HIS A 44 -5.69 11.49 -8.03
N GLY A 45 -4.69 10.62 -7.91
CA GLY A 45 -3.29 10.91 -8.17
C GLY A 45 -2.62 9.72 -8.82
N SER A 46 -1.45 9.35 -8.29
CA SER A 46 -0.73 8.13 -8.59
C SER A 46 -0.42 7.38 -7.29
N ASN A 47 -0.59 6.06 -7.31
CA ASN A 47 -0.15 5.21 -6.20
C ASN A 47 1.36 5.34 -6.00
N ALA A 48 1.76 5.49 -4.74
CA ALA A 48 3.15 5.57 -4.33
C ALA A 48 3.35 4.93 -2.95
N ALA A 49 4.57 4.48 -2.66
CA ALA A 49 4.91 3.96 -1.34
C ALA A 49 6.37 4.22 -1.00
N ILE A 50 6.64 4.30 0.31
CA ILE A 50 7.98 4.32 0.89
C ILE A 50 8.10 3.07 1.77
N GLY A 51 9.11 2.26 1.50
CA GLY A 51 9.44 1.11 2.33
C GLY A 51 10.66 1.38 3.18
N TYR A 52 10.71 0.78 4.37
CA TYR A 52 11.80 0.90 5.33
C TYR A 52 12.23 -0.47 5.81
N HIS A 53 13.53 -0.65 5.96
CA HIS A 53 14.15 -1.81 6.58
C HIS A 53 15.39 -1.36 7.35
N LYS A 54 15.58 -1.88 8.57
CA LYS A 54 16.61 -1.39 9.48
C LYS A 54 18.03 -1.49 8.92
N ASP A 55 18.32 -2.53 8.13
CA ASP A 55 19.68 -2.80 7.64
C ASP A 55 19.95 -2.21 6.26
N SER A 56 18.91 -1.91 5.47
CA SER A 56 19.05 -1.47 4.08
C SER A 56 18.47 -0.07 3.81
N GLY A 57 17.97 0.60 4.84
CA GLY A 57 17.41 1.95 4.75
C GLY A 57 16.02 1.96 4.12
N HIS A 58 15.72 3.02 3.38
CA HIS A 58 14.43 3.22 2.73
C HIS A 58 14.49 3.04 1.21
N TRP A 59 13.35 2.76 0.59
CA TRP A 59 13.19 2.74 -0.86
C TRP A 59 11.84 3.33 -1.27
N PHE A 60 11.77 3.80 -2.51
CA PHE A 60 10.53 4.31 -3.12
C PHE A 60 9.96 3.30 -4.11
N GLN A 61 8.64 3.25 -4.23
CA GLN A 61 7.99 2.45 -5.26
C GLN A 61 6.69 3.09 -5.75
N SER A 62 6.39 2.85 -7.02
CA SER A 62 5.06 2.98 -7.59
C SER A 62 4.29 1.67 -7.37
N ARG A 63 3.12 1.52 -8.01
CA ARG A 63 2.37 0.25 -8.00
C ARG A 63 3.20 -0.94 -8.50
N ASN A 64 3.98 -0.71 -9.56
CA ASN A 64 4.58 -1.76 -10.38
C ASN A 64 6.11 -1.68 -10.47
N ASN A 65 6.75 -0.63 -9.93
CA ASN A 65 8.20 -0.44 -10.03
C ASN A 65 8.80 0.09 -8.73
N VAL A 66 10.00 -0.38 -8.37
CA VAL A 66 10.90 0.36 -7.48
C VAL A 66 11.39 1.61 -8.21
N LEU A 67 11.45 2.73 -7.51
CA LEU A 67 11.79 4.04 -8.05
C LEU A 67 13.15 4.48 -7.51
N THR A 68 13.82 5.32 -8.29
CA THR A 68 14.96 6.12 -7.85
C THR A 68 14.72 7.57 -8.29
N PRO A 69 15.47 8.57 -7.80
CA PRO A 69 15.36 9.92 -8.33
C PRO A 69 15.60 10.00 -9.85
N GLN A 70 16.41 9.09 -10.42
CA GLN A 70 16.65 9.01 -11.87
C GLN A 70 15.55 8.24 -12.62
N LYS A 71 14.91 7.26 -11.96
CA LYS A 71 13.77 6.49 -12.47
C LYS A 71 12.54 6.77 -11.61
N ASP A 72 12.07 8.00 -11.69
CA ASP A 72 11.02 8.54 -10.83
C ASP A 72 9.61 8.29 -11.41
N ASN A 73 8.60 8.46 -10.56
CA ASN A 73 7.19 8.53 -10.91
C ASN A 73 6.65 9.94 -10.62
N ALA A 74 6.70 10.81 -11.62
CA ALA A 74 6.20 12.18 -11.55
C ALA A 74 6.81 13.03 -10.40
N GLY A 75 8.07 12.76 -10.06
CA GLY A 75 8.83 13.48 -9.05
C GLY A 75 8.60 13.00 -7.61
N PHE A 76 7.91 11.87 -7.40
CA PHE A 76 7.66 11.33 -6.07
C PHE A 76 8.95 10.96 -5.33
N ALA A 77 9.84 10.18 -5.96
CA ALA A 77 11.06 9.72 -5.32
C ALA A 77 11.96 10.91 -4.99
N THR A 78 12.15 11.82 -5.95
CA THR A 78 12.94 13.04 -5.77
C THR A 78 12.39 13.93 -4.65
N TYR A 79 11.06 14.04 -4.53
CA TYR A 79 10.42 14.87 -3.50
C TYR A 79 10.54 14.25 -2.10
N MET A 80 10.38 12.93 -2.00
CA MET A 80 10.36 12.25 -0.71
C MET A 80 11.75 11.92 -0.16
N GLU A 81 12.76 11.72 -1.01
CA GLU A 81 14.14 11.41 -0.62
C GLU A 81 14.66 12.27 0.56
N PRO A 82 14.66 13.62 0.49
CA PRO A 82 15.22 14.43 1.57
C PRO A 82 14.42 14.42 2.88
N VAL A 83 13.18 13.90 2.88
CA VAL A 83 12.27 13.93 4.03
C VAL A 83 11.86 12.53 4.52
N ALA A 84 12.27 11.46 3.84
CA ALA A 84 11.79 10.12 4.10
C ALA A 84 12.19 9.62 5.50
N ASP A 85 13.43 9.85 5.91
CA ASP A 85 13.89 9.43 7.24
C ASP A 85 13.23 10.27 8.35
N GLN A 86 13.05 11.58 8.12
CA GLN A 86 12.36 12.45 9.06
C GLN A 86 10.89 12.02 9.23
N LEU A 87 10.18 11.78 8.14
CA LEU A 87 8.81 11.27 8.17
C LEU A 87 8.73 9.97 8.99
N PHE A 88 9.68 9.06 8.80
CA PHE A 88 9.66 7.78 9.49
C PHE A 88 9.95 7.90 10.98
N ASN A 89 11.03 8.61 11.33
CA ASN A 89 11.48 8.73 12.71
C ASN A 89 10.57 9.62 13.56
N ASP A 90 10.07 10.72 12.99
CA ASP A 90 9.33 11.72 13.74
C ASP A 90 7.81 11.46 13.74
N CYS A 91 7.28 10.80 12.70
CA CYS A 91 5.83 10.58 12.57
C CYS A 91 5.42 9.12 12.67
N VAL A 92 6.16 8.19 12.05
CA VAL A 92 5.68 6.80 11.88
C VAL A 92 6.05 5.93 13.08
N LEU A 93 7.33 5.91 13.47
CA LEU A 93 7.79 5.14 14.63
C LEU A 93 7.14 5.57 15.97
N PRO A 94 6.82 6.86 16.20
CA PRO A 94 6.11 7.27 17.41
C PRO A 94 4.61 7.00 17.37
N ALA A 95 4.00 6.88 16.19
CA ALA A 95 2.55 6.68 16.05
C ALA A 95 2.07 5.28 16.49
N SER A 96 2.95 4.29 16.59
CA SER A 96 2.58 2.94 17.03
C SER A 96 3.77 2.17 17.60
N ALA A 97 3.65 1.74 18.86
CA ALA A 97 4.63 0.86 19.50
C ALA A 97 4.83 -0.45 18.72
N THR A 98 3.75 -1.00 18.14
CA THR A 98 3.82 -2.21 17.30
C THR A 98 4.67 -1.99 16.04
N ILE A 99 4.52 -0.84 15.35
CA ILE A 99 5.36 -0.54 14.17
C ILE A 99 6.83 -0.49 14.56
N ARG A 100 7.15 0.19 15.67
CA ARG A 100 8.52 0.29 16.19
C ARG A 100 9.11 -1.07 16.51
N GLU A 101 8.42 -1.86 17.33
CA GLU A 101 8.86 -3.20 17.73
C GLU A 101 9.12 -4.09 16.51
N LYS A 102 8.23 -4.08 15.52
CA LYS A 102 8.38 -4.89 14.30
C LYS A 102 9.54 -4.42 13.43
N TYR A 103 9.75 -3.11 13.32
CA TYR A 103 10.91 -2.56 12.62
C TYR A 103 12.23 -2.96 13.30
N GLU A 104 12.31 -2.88 14.63
CA GLU A 104 13.49 -3.30 15.41
C GLU A 104 13.78 -4.81 15.25
N GLN A 105 12.73 -5.63 15.13
CA GLN A 105 12.80 -7.06 14.81
C GLN A 105 13.23 -7.35 13.35
N GLY A 106 13.52 -6.33 12.54
CA GLY A 106 13.95 -6.49 11.14
C GLY A 106 12.81 -6.66 10.15
N GLN A 107 11.56 -6.39 10.53
CA GLN A 107 10.46 -6.43 9.59
C GLN A 107 10.41 -5.18 8.72
N LYS A 108 9.88 -5.35 7.50
CA LYS A 108 9.72 -4.24 6.56
C LYS A 108 8.47 -3.44 6.88
N ILE A 109 8.62 -2.12 6.95
CA ILE A 109 7.50 -1.19 7.12
C ILE A 109 7.24 -0.50 5.79
N ILE A 110 6.02 -0.59 5.28
CA ILE A 110 5.64 -0.04 3.98
C ILE A 110 4.50 0.95 4.17
N ILE A 111 4.77 2.21 3.84
CA ILE A 111 3.83 3.32 3.90
C ILE A 111 3.27 3.54 2.51
N TYR A 112 2.00 3.21 2.31
CA TYR A 112 1.29 3.49 1.06
C TYR A 112 0.52 4.79 1.15
N GLY A 113 0.55 5.53 0.04
CA GLY A 113 -0.20 6.75 -0.10
C GLY A 113 -0.49 7.08 -1.56
N GLU A 114 -1.20 8.18 -1.73
CA GLU A 114 -1.45 8.79 -3.02
C GLU A 114 -0.50 9.97 -3.21
N TRP A 115 0.31 9.92 -4.26
CA TRP A 115 1.03 11.07 -4.76
C TRP A 115 0.08 11.90 -5.63
N CYS A 116 -0.22 13.13 -5.23
CA CYS A 116 -1.24 13.96 -5.88
C CYS A 116 -0.87 15.45 -5.79
N GLY A 117 -1.73 16.32 -6.30
CA GLY A 117 -1.45 17.76 -6.40
C GLY A 117 -0.74 18.14 -7.70
N GLY A 118 -0.62 19.45 -7.95
CA GLY A 118 0.06 20.02 -9.10
C GLY A 118 -0.29 19.30 -10.41
N ASN A 119 0.73 18.89 -11.15
CA ASN A 119 0.58 18.26 -12.46
C ASN A 119 0.52 16.72 -12.43
N ILE A 120 0.19 16.08 -11.30
CA ILE A 120 0.16 14.61 -11.21
C ILE A 120 -1.02 13.99 -11.96
N GLN A 121 -2.17 14.67 -11.99
CA GLN A 121 -3.35 14.29 -12.78
C GLN A 121 -3.88 15.50 -13.56
N LYS A 122 -4.89 15.26 -14.40
CA LYS A 122 -5.58 16.32 -15.16
C LYS A 122 -7.07 16.32 -14.83
N ASN A 123 -7.71 17.47 -15.00
CA ASN A 123 -9.17 17.62 -14.90
C ASN A 123 -9.78 17.19 -13.54
N VAL A 124 -9.04 17.36 -12.45
CA VAL A 124 -9.50 17.11 -11.08
C VAL A 124 -9.11 18.26 -10.16
N ALA A 125 -9.95 18.58 -9.18
CA ALA A 125 -9.75 19.76 -8.33
C ALA A 125 -8.43 19.74 -7.55
N ILE A 126 -7.94 18.56 -7.18
CA ILE A 126 -6.70 18.40 -6.41
C ILE A 126 -5.45 18.92 -7.14
N VAL A 127 -5.50 19.10 -8.46
CA VAL A 127 -4.44 19.73 -9.28
C VAL A 127 -4.10 21.14 -8.80
N GLY A 128 -5.05 21.87 -8.19
CA GLY A 128 -4.81 23.21 -7.66
C GLY A 128 -4.01 23.25 -6.36
N LEU A 129 -3.73 22.10 -5.73
CA LEU A 129 -2.96 22.03 -4.49
C LEU A 129 -1.48 21.74 -4.76
N PRO A 130 -0.55 22.08 -3.84
CA PRO A 130 0.84 21.65 -3.92
C PRO A 130 0.95 20.14 -4.06
N LYS A 131 2.05 19.66 -4.67
CA LYS A 131 2.31 18.23 -4.69
C LYS A 131 2.46 17.70 -3.26
N MET A 132 1.80 16.60 -2.97
CA MET A 132 1.75 16.03 -1.62
C MET A 132 1.59 14.51 -1.68
N PHE A 133 2.12 13.85 -0.65
CA PHE A 133 1.96 12.43 -0.42
C PHE A 133 0.97 12.20 0.72
N VAL A 134 -0.22 11.67 0.39
CA VAL A 134 -1.27 11.43 1.39
C VAL A 134 -1.31 9.96 1.76
N ILE A 135 -0.90 9.65 2.99
CA ILE A 135 -0.84 8.29 3.52
C ILE A 135 -2.26 7.74 3.72
N PHE A 136 -2.52 6.53 3.23
CA PHE A 136 -3.79 5.83 3.46
C PHE A 136 -3.63 4.44 4.10
N LYS A 137 -2.43 3.86 4.12
CA LYS A 137 -2.18 2.56 4.75
C LYS A 137 -0.72 2.39 5.13
N ILE A 138 -0.47 1.77 6.28
CA ILE A 138 0.83 1.21 6.65
C ILE A 138 0.69 -0.31 6.71
N LYS A 139 1.68 -1.03 6.15
CA LYS A 139 1.77 -2.49 6.16
C LYS A 139 3.08 -2.92 6.79
N ILE A 140 3.01 -3.89 7.68
CA ILE A 140 4.17 -4.60 8.22
C ILE A 140 4.31 -5.91 7.42
N ARG A 141 5.53 -6.25 7.00
CA ARG A 141 5.81 -7.46 6.22
C ARG A 141 6.99 -8.19 6.87
N ASP A 142 6.74 -9.44 7.27
CA ASP A 142 7.78 -10.35 7.71
C ASP A 142 8.78 -10.62 6.56
N GLU A 143 10.04 -10.83 6.93
CA GLU A 143 10.97 -11.53 6.05
C GLU A 143 10.70 -13.03 6.15
N THR A 144 9.77 -13.54 5.36
CA THR A 144 9.77 -14.98 5.12
C THR A 144 10.98 -15.30 4.25
N ILE A 145 12.04 -15.83 4.86
CA ILE A 145 13.08 -16.55 4.13
C ILE A 145 12.37 -17.72 3.47
N ILE A 146 12.13 -17.64 2.17
CA ILE A 146 11.72 -18.82 1.41
C ILE A 146 12.99 -19.65 1.27
N VAL A 147 13.14 -20.65 2.14
CA VAL A 147 14.13 -21.71 1.92
C VAL A 147 13.57 -22.55 0.78
N THR A 148 14.10 -22.36 -0.43
CA THR A 148 13.90 -23.33 -1.50
C THR A 148 14.80 -24.52 -1.19
N GLU A 149 14.23 -25.56 -0.59
CA GLU A 149 14.83 -26.90 -0.62
C GLU A 149 14.79 -27.37 -2.07
N ASN A 150 15.95 -27.37 -2.72
CA ASN A 150 16.14 -28.14 -3.94
C ASN A 150 16.30 -29.59 -3.49
N GLU A 151 15.20 -30.35 -3.47
CA GLU A 151 15.30 -31.81 -3.49
C GLU A 151 15.91 -32.20 -4.84
N GLY A 152 17.19 -32.55 -4.81
CA GLY A 152 17.84 -33.25 -5.91
C GLY A 152 17.25 -34.65 -5.99
N GLU A 153 16.63 -34.96 -7.12
CA GLU A 153 16.37 -36.34 -7.53
C GLU A 153 17.72 -36.99 -7.87
N ASP A 154 18.12 -37.97 -7.05
CA ASP A 154 19.04 -39.05 -7.43
C ASP A 154 18.24 -40.23 -8.02
#